data_AF-A0A2V3IKD1-F1
#
_entry.id   AF-A0A2V3IKD1-F1
#
_cell.length_a   1.000
_cell.length_b   1.000
_cell.length_c   1.000
_cell.angle_alpha   90.00
_cell.angle_beta   90.00
_cell.angle_gamma   90.00
#
_symmetry.space_group_name_H-M   'P 1'
#
loop_
_entity.id
_entity.type
_entity.pdbx_description
1 polymer ?
#
loop_
_entity_poly.entity_id
_entity_poly.type
_entity_poly.pdbx_seq_one_letter_code
_entity_poly.pdbx_strand_id
1 'polypeptide(L)'
;MEKYRSTADPSTGIHPFIPPTFHPFRPLLRPILTLLRLPFFIILFPPFLLLNSFLFLLPSLLSYPLRRILDKLFIPYILLSLSVIPTYPTIEQPRVRGAVRGKHPSRSDILLANSTSPIDILLLSFAYSPTFAVPSDTPSHVHPLTLSQALLQTCTTPSIPKSPPQTLKQLLRRNGPISILAEGCSTNGKGVLRFRFTPNPQSIPDNSVLYAAGISYTPRGAGCRTIQSMSSALLHAMGEWRISARIRLTAVPQDGAEHQACVATLAGVPPLKIDLESGRRFAQHWKDTASCKS
;
A
#
# COMPACT_ATOMS: atom_id res chain seq x y z
N MET A 1 9.42 29.68 0.40
CA MET A 1 9.52 28.30 -0.13
C MET A 1 10.51 27.40 0.65
N GLU A 2 11.27 27.92 1.62
CA GLU A 2 12.22 27.12 2.42
C GLU A 2 11.55 26.09 3.34
N LYS A 3 10.29 26.33 3.72
CA LYS A 3 9.49 25.50 4.65
C LYS A 3 9.32 24.03 4.23
N TYR A 4 9.45 23.72 2.94
CA TYR A 4 9.31 22.37 2.39
C TYR A 4 10.64 21.67 2.13
N ARG A 5 11.76 22.39 2.20
CA ARG A 5 13.09 21.86 1.87
C ARG A 5 13.58 20.83 2.88
N SER A 6 13.12 20.91 4.12
CA SER A 6 13.48 19.98 5.21
C SER A 6 12.96 18.56 4.99
N THR A 7 11.94 18.35 4.16
CA THR A 7 11.39 17.03 3.83
C THR A 7 11.79 16.54 2.44
N ALA A 8 12.67 17.26 1.76
CA ALA A 8 13.29 16.79 0.53
C ALA A 8 14.32 15.72 0.86
N ASP A 9 14.37 14.66 0.04
CA ASP A 9 15.41 13.66 0.18
C ASP A 9 16.76 14.28 -0.21
N PRO A 10 17.79 14.25 0.66
CA PRO A 10 19.06 14.92 0.39
C PRO A 10 19.76 14.42 -0.88
N SER A 11 19.56 13.15 -1.24
CA SER A 11 20.17 12.55 -2.43
C SER A 11 19.45 12.86 -3.73
N THR A 12 18.12 12.87 -3.72
CA THR A 12 17.31 12.96 -4.96
C THR A 12 16.60 14.30 -5.12
N GLY A 13 16.51 15.12 -4.07
CA GLY A 13 15.71 16.35 -4.04
C GLY A 13 14.19 16.11 -4.09
N ILE A 14 13.74 14.85 -4.01
CA ILE A 14 12.32 14.50 -4.08
C ILE A 14 11.66 14.77 -2.74
N HIS A 15 10.50 15.42 -2.76
CA HIS A 15 9.65 15.59 -1.58
C HIS A 15 8.56 14.51 -1.56
N PRO A 16 8.70 13.42 -0.79
CA PRO A 16 7.76 12.29 -0.83
C PRO A 16 6.37 12.61 -0.29
N PHE A 17 6.22 13.69 0.48
CA PHE A 17 4.96 14.05 1.13
C PHE A 17 4.21 15.22 0.46
N ILE A 18 4.76 15.78 -0.62
CA ILE A 18 4.09 16.83 -1.39
C ILE A 18 3.20 16.15 -2.44
N PRO A 19 1.92 16.57 -2.57
CA PRO A 19 1.00 15.98 -3.53
C PRO A 19 1.56 16.16 -4.94
N PRO A 20 1.44 15.13 -5.79
CA PRO A 20 1.81 15.28 -7.18
C PRO A 20 0.89 16.33 -7.82
N THR A 21 1.48 17.18 -8.67
CA THR A 21 0.73 18.15 -9.47
C THR A 21 -0.01 17.39 -10.57
N PHE A 22 -1.34 17.43 -10.53
CA PHE A 22 -2.16 16.85 -11.58
C PHE A 22 -2.51 17.92 -12.60
N HIS A 23 -2.27 17.65 -13.88
CA HIS A 23 -2.86 18.45 -14.95
C HIS A 23 -4.33 18.03 -15.08
N PRO A 24 -5.29 18.95 -14.93
CA PRO A 24 -6.70 18.62 -15.04
C PRO A 24 -7.01 18.19 -16.46
N PHE A 25 -7.13 16.89 -16.71
CA PHE A 25 -7.72 16.40 -17.93
C PHE A 25 -9.24 16.62 -17.85
N ARG A 26 -9.77 17.47 -18.75
CA ARG A 26 -11.20 17.67 -19.02
C ARG A 26 -12.06 17.96 -17.77
N PRO A 27 -12.03 19.19 -17.23
CA PRO A 27 -12.75 19.54 -15.99
C PRO A 27 -14.26 19.26 -16.04
N LEU A 28 -14.87 19.31 -17.23
CA LEU A 28 -16.31 19.07 -17.40
C LEU A 28 -16.73 17.60 -17.31
N LEU A 29 -15.86 16.66 -17.71
CA LEU A 29 -16.21 15.23 -17.75
C LEU A 29 -16.07 14.57 -16.37
N ARG A 30 -15.16 15.08 -15.55
CA ARG A 30 -14.89 14.58 -14.19
C ARG A 30 -16.15 14.48 -13.31
N PRO A 31 -16.95 15.55 -13.10
CA PRO A 31 -18.12 15.47 -12.22
C PRO A 31 -19.16 14.47 -12.75
N ILE A 32 -19.32 14.34 -14.06
CA ILE A 32 -20.25 13.38 -14.68
C ILE A 32 -19.82 11.94 -14.36
N LEU A 33 -18.53 11.62 -14.57
CA LEU A 33 -17.99 10.30 -14.27
C LEU A 33 -18.07 9.97 -12.77
N THR A 34 -17.74 10.94 -11.92
CA THR A 34 -17.85 10.79 -10.46
C THR A 34 -19.29 10.52 -10.06
N LEU A 35 -20.26 11.30 -10.54
CA LEU A 35 -21.68 11.12 -10.20
C LEU A 35 -22.20 9.76 -10.64
N LEU A 36 -21.78 9.28 -11.81
CA LEU A 36 -22.18 7.97 -12.34
C LEU A 36 -21.61 6.82 -11.51
N ARG A 37 -20.36 6.92 -11.05
CA ARG A 37 -19.63 5.83 -10.34
C ARG A 37 -19.86 5.82 -8.83
N LEU A 38 -20.12 6.98 -8.24
CA LEU A 38 -20.36 7.13 -6.81
C LEU A 38 -21.44 6.21 -6.23
N PRO A 39 -22.64 6.03 -6.85
CA PRO A 39 -23.66 5.13 -6.29
C PRO A 39 -23.18 3.68 -6.24
N PHE A 40 -22.48 3.20 -7.28
CA PHE A 40 -21.91 1.85 -7.29
C PHE A 40 -20.88 1.67 -6.17
N PHE A 41 -20.02 2.66 -5.94
CA PHE A 41 -19.08 2.61 -4.84
C PHE A 41 -19.78 2.57 -3.48
N ILE A 42 -20.78 3.43 -3.25
CA ILE A 42 -21.53 3.51 -1.99
C ILE A 42 -22.32 2.21 -1.73
N ILE A 43 -22.83 1.55 -2.76
CA ILE A 43 -23.59 0.30 -2.63
C ILE A 43 -22.65 -0.88 -2.38
N LEU A 44 -21.48 -0.95 -3.05
CA LEU A 44 -20.59 -2.11 -2.98
C LEU A 44 -19.59 -2.07 -1.83
N PHE A 45 -19.04 -0.89 -1.52
CA PHE A 45 -17.88 -0.78 -0.63
C PHE A 45 -18.22 -1.00 0.86
N PRO A 46 -19.26 -0.38 1.46
CA PRO A 46 -19.63 -0.61 2.85
C PRO A 46 -19.97 -2.07 3.18
N PRO A 47 -20.85 -2.80 2.44
CA PRO A 47 -21.14 -4.19 2.77
C PRO A 47 -19.91 -5.08 2.60
N PHE A 48 -19.06 -4.81 1.60
CA PHE A 48 -17.78 -5.49 1.46
C PHE A 48 -16.89 -5.33 2.71
N LEU A 49 -16.75 -4.11 3.24
CA LEU A 49 -15.95 -3.88 4.45
C LEU A 49 -16.54 -4.58 5.68
N LEU A 50 -17.87 -4.58 5.83
CA LEU A 50 -18.57 -5.27 6.92
C LEU A 50 -18.34 -6.78 6.85
N LEU A 51 -18.55 -7.39 5.67
CA LEU A 51 -18.31 -8.82 5.46
C LEU A 51 -16.84 -9.19 5.68
N ASN A 52 -15.89 -8.41 5.15
CA ASN A 52 -14.46 -8.68 5.34
C ASN A 52 -14.06 -8.60 6.83
N SER A 53 -14.63 -7.65 7.57
CA SER A 53 -14.40 -7.49 9.01
C SER A 53 -15.00 -8.65 9.80
N PHE A 54 -16.19 -9.12 9.43
CA PHE A 54 -16.80 -10.30 10.03
C PHE A 54 -15.99 -11.57 9.78
N LEU A 55 -15.47 -11.77 8.55
CA LEU A 55 -14.62 -12.91 8.22
C LEU A 55 -13.33 -12.95 9.04
N PHE A 56 -12.84 -11.82 9.53
CA PHE A 56 -11.65 -11.77 10.40
C PHE A 56 -11.90 -12.37 11.79
N LEU A 57 -13.16 -12.44 12.24
CA LEU A 57 -13.55 -13.06 13.52
C LEU A 57 -13.67 -14.58 13.41
N LEU A 58 -13.78 -15.13 12.20
CA LEU A 58 -13.88 -16.57 11.96
C LEU A 58 -12.52 -17.27 12.07
N PRO A 59 -12.50 -18.57 12.42
CA PRO A 59 -11.28 -19.38 12.42
C PRO A 59 -10.54 -19.35 11.07
N SER A 60 -9.21 -19.32 11.12
CA SER A 60 -8.34 -19.15 9.92
C SER A 60 -8.52 -20.20 8.83
N LEU A 61 -8.97 -21.41 9.18
CA LEU A 61 -9.23 -22.47 8.21
C LEU A 61 -10.39 -22.13 7.26
N LEU A 62 -11.43 -21.47 7.79
CA LEU A 62 -12.63 -21.15 7.04
C LEU A 62 -12.59 -19.73 6.47
N SER A 63 -11.97 -18.79 7.19
CA SER A 63 -11.96 -17.38 6.80
C SER A 63 -11.17 -17.10 5.52
N TYR A 64 -10.04 -17.78 5.29
CA TYR A 64 -9.23 -17.53 4.10
C TYR A 64 -9.92 -17.85 2.76
N PRO A 65 -10.47 -19.07 2.52
CA PRO A 65 -11.14 -19.35 1.25
C PRO A 65 -12.36 -18.45 1.03
N LEU A 66 -13.15 -18.18 2.08
CA LEU A 66 -14.27 -17.24 2.01
C LEU A 66 -13.83 -15.83 1.67
N ARG A 67 -12.75 -15.35 2.29
CA ARG A 67 -12.17 -14.03 2.02
C ARG A 67 -11.68 -13.93 0.59
N ARG A 68 -11.04 -14.98 0.08
CA ARG A 68 -10.59 -15.04 -1.31
C ARG A 68 -11.78 -14.98 -2.29
N ILE A 69 -12.87 -15.68 -2.00
CA ILE A 69 -14.10 -15.60 -2.81
C ILE A 69 -14.67 -14.17 -2.77
N LEU A 70 -14.79 -13.60 -1.57
CA LEU A 70 -15.31 -12.24 -1.37
C LEU A 70 -14.47 -11.19 -2.10
N ASP A 71 -13.15 -11.25 -1.95
CA ASP A 71 -12.20 -10.33 -2.58
C ASP A 71 -12.31 -10.41 -4.12
N LYS A 72 -12.40 -11.62 -4.68
CA LYS A 72 -12.56 -11.82 -6.13
C LYS A 72 -13.92 -11.39 -6.65
N LEU A 73 -14.96 -11.49 -5.83
CA LEU A 73 -16.31 -11.09 -6.20
C LEU A 73 -16.49 -9.57 -6.11
N PHE A 74 -16.03 -8.90 -5.06
CA PHE A 74 -16.33 -7.48 -4.83
C PHE A 74 -15.26 -6.52 -5.35
N ILE A 75 -13.98 -6.83 -5.15
CA ILE A 75 -12.90 -5.86 -5.41
C ILE A 75 -12.80 -5.41 -6.87
N PRO A 76 -12.99 -6.27 -7.90
CA PRO A 76 -12.97 -5.80 -9.29
C PRO A 76 -13.98 -4.68 -9.57
N TYR A 77 -15.19 -4.79 -9.02
CA TYR A 77 -16.23 -3.78 -9.21
C TYR A 77 -15.96 -2.52 -8.39
N ILE A 78 -15.40 -2.66 -7.18
CA ILE A 78 -14.93 -1.53 -6.37
C ILE A 78 -13.82 -0.78 -7.11
N LEU A 79 -12.81 -1.48 -7.64
CA LEU A 79 -11.73 -0.87 -8.42
C LEU A 79 -12.26 -0.19 -9.69
N LEU A 80 -13.21 -0.82 -10.39
CA LEU A 80 -13.87 -0.23 -11.55
C LEU A 80 -14.60 1.07 -11.22
N SER A 81 -15.28 1.13 -10.07
CA SER A 81 -15.93 2.36 -9.59
C SER A 81 -14.92 3.46 -9.25
N LEU A 82 -13.67 3.11 -8.92
CA LEU A 82 -12.54 4.03 -8.73
C LEU A 82 -11.76 4.30 -10.02
N SER A 83 -12.28 3.86 -11.19
CA SER A 83 -11.64 4.00 -12.50
C SER A 83 -10.33 3.23 -12.64
N VAL A 84 -10.05 2.31 -11.71
CA VAL A 84 -8.80 1.54 -11.66
C VAL A 84 -8.99 0.26 -12.45
N ILE A 85 -8.14 0.06 -13.44
CA ILE A 85 -8.03 -1.20 -14.17
C ILE A 85 -6.80 -1.93 -13.63
N PRO A 86 -6.97 -2.96 -12.79
CA PRO A 86 -5.85 -3.74 -12.29
C PRO A 86 -5.24 -4.54 -13.45
N THR A 87 -3.92 -4.49 -13.61
CA THR A 87 -3.23 -5.47 -14.45
C THR A 87 -2.90 -6.71 -13.62
N TYR A 88 -2.86 -7.87 -14.26
CA TYR A 88 -2.35 -9.07 -13.60
C TYR A 88 -0.93 -8.84 -13.06
N PRO A 89 -0.63 -9.32 -11.84
CA PRO A 89 0.69 -9.17 -11.25
C PRO A 89 1.72 -9.86 -12.14
N THR A 90 2.81 -9.16 -12.44
CA THR A 90 3.88 -9.67 -13.32
C THR A 90 5.10 -10.00 -12.49
N ILE A 91 5.69 -11.18 -12.71
CA ILE A 91 6.96 -11.56 -12.08
C ILE A 91 8.09 -11.06 -12.98
N GLU A 92 8.89 -10.13 -12.47
CA GLU A 92 10.03 -9.55 -13.16
C GLU A 92 11.31 -9.92 -12.40
N GLN A 93 12.44 -9.98 -13.11
CA GLN A 93 13.76 -10.04 -12.48
C GLN A 93 14.41 -8.66 -12.60
N PRO A 94 14.32 -7.81 -11.57
CA PRO A 94 15.04 -6.55 -11.58
C PRO A 94 16.54 -6.83 -11.56
N ARG A 95 17.33 -5.91 -12.14
CA ARG A 95 18.80 -5.97 -12.10
C ARG A 95 19.33 -5.56 -10.71
N VAL A 96 18.87 -6.25 -9.68
CA VAL A 96 19.24 -6.06 -8.27
C VAL A 96 19.87 -7.36 -7.78
N ARG A 97 20.89 -7.25 -6.93
CA ARG A 97 21.70 -8.39 -6.49
C ARG A 97 20.81 -9.37 -5.70
N GLY A 98 20.86 -10.65 -6.07
CA GLY A 98 20.09 -11.70 -5.40
C GLY A 98 18.61 -11.79 -5.77
N ALA A 99 18.10 -10.95 -6.69
CA ALA A 99 16.73 -11.09 -7.19
C ALA A 99 16.61 -12.36 -8.07
N VAL A 100 15.65 -13.22 -7.74
CA VAL A 100 15.40 -14.48 -8.46
C VAL A 100 14.01 -14.47 -9.09
N ARG A 101 13.87 -15.05 -10.29
CA ARG A 101 12.56 -15.27 -10.91
C ARG A 101 11.80 -16.26 -10.03
N GLY A 102 10.80 -15.76 -9.33
CA GLY A 102 9.96 -16.57 -8.46
C GLY A 102 8.77 -17.19 -9.18
N LYS A 103 8.02 -18.00 -8.44
CA LYS A 103 6.61 -18.31 -8.74
C LYS A 103 5.73 -17.21 -8.14
N HIS A 104 4.43 -17.25 -8.38
CA HIS A 104 3.53 -16.36 -7.66
C HIS A 104 3.52 -16.69 -6.16
N PRO A 105 3.36 -15.68 -5.28
CA PRO A 105 3.29 -15.88 -3.84
C PRO A 105 2.25 -16.92 -3.42
N SER A 106 2.70 -17.85 -2.57
CA SER A 106 1.92 -18.90 -1.95
C SER A 106 1.45 -18.49 -0.55
N ARG A 107 0.67 -19.35 0.12
CA ARG A 107 0.06 -19.04 1.43
C ARG A 107 1.07 -18.79 2.56
N SER A 108 2.29 -19.29 2.42
CA SER A 108 3.37 -19.12 3.40
C SER A 108 4.32 -17.97 3.07
N ASP A 109 4.07 -17.21 2.01
CA ASP A 109 5.03 -16.22 1.53
C ASP A 109 4.75 -14.81 2.07
N ILE A 110 5.79 -13.99 2.06
CA ILE A 110 5.78 -12.63 2.60
C ILE A 110 6.01 -11.66 1.44
N LEU A 111 5.16 -10.65 1.31
CA LEU A 111 5.28 -9.57 0.34
C LEU A 111 5.68 -8.28 1.07
N LEU A 112 6.78 -7.66 0.64
CA LEU A 112 7.18 -6.32 1.02
C LEU A 112 6.69 -5.36 -0.06
N ALA A 113 5.69 -4.55 0.25
CA ALA A 113 5.08 -3.63 -0.71
C ALA A 113 5.35 -2.17 -0.35
N ASN A 114 5.48 -1.34 -1.39
CA ASN A 114 5.37 0.10 -1.24
C ASN A 114 3.93 0.53 -0.93
N SER A 115 3.76 1.70 -0.32
CA SER A 115 2.46 2.26 0.05
C SER A 115 2.35 3.69 -0.46
N THR A 116 1.42 3.93 -1.39
CA THR A 116 1.20 5.23 -2.05
C THR A 116 -0.24 5.68 -1.99
N SER A 117 -1.18 4.74 -2.02
CA SER A 117 -2.62 4.97 -2.08
C SER A 117 -3.39 3.89 -1.31
N PRO A 118 -4.58 4.18 -0.74
CA PRO A 118 -5.51 3.13 -0.28
C PRO A 118 -5.87 2.12 -1.37
N ILE A 119 -5.75 2.49 -2.65
CA ILE A 119 -5.97 1.59 -3.79
C ILE A 119 -4.94 0.45 -3.79
N ASP A 120 -3.73 0.65 -3.27
CA ASP A 120 -2.69 -0.40 -3.17
C ASP A 120 -3.20 -1.59 -2.35
N ILE A 121 -3.91 -1.31 -1.25
CA ILE A 121 -4.48 -2.34 -0.38
C ILE A 121 -5.52 -3.16 -1.14
N LEU A 122 -6.41 -2.50 -1.90
CA LEU A 122 -7.41 -3.18 -2.71
C LEU A 122 -6.76 -4.02 -3.83
N LEU A 123 -5.72 -3.50 -4.47
CA LEU A 123 -4.98 -4.20 -5.53
C LEU A 123 -4.30 -5.46 -5.00
N LEU A 124 -3.65 -5.38 -3.83
CA LEU A 124 -3.01 -6.52 -3.18
C LEU A 124 -4.05 -7.54 -2.70
N SER A 125 -5.18 -7.09 -2.14
CA SER A 125 -6.32 -7.94 -1.81
C SER A 125 -6.90 -8.65 -3.02
N PHE A 126 -7.08 -7.95 -4.14
CA PHE A 126 -7.53 -8.57 -5.37
C PHE A 126 -6.53 -9.61 -5.88
N ALA A 127 -5.22 -9.33 -5.84
CA ALA A 127 -4.21 -10.23 -6.36
C ALA A 127 -4.05 -11.49 -5.50
N TYR A 128 -3.91 -11.33 -4.18
CA TYR A 128 -3.43 -12.37 -3.27
C TYR A 128 -4.28 -12.61 -2.03
N SER A 129 -5.28 -11.76 -1.75
CA SER A 129 -6.05 -11.78 -0.49
C SER A 129 -5.16 -11.86 0.77
N PRO A 130 -4.09 -11.04 0.88
CA PRO A 130 -3.12 -11.22 1.94
C PRO A 130 -3.65 -10.73 3.29
N THR A 131 -3.03 -11.21 4.36
CA THR A 131 -3.14 -10.56 5.67
C THR A 131 -2.19 -9.36 5.67
N PHE A 132 -2.73 -8.16 5.91
CA PHE A 132 -1.91 -6.96 5.95
C PHE A 132 -1.21 -6.84 7.30
N ALA A 133 0.00 -6.29 7.28
CA ALA A 133 0.73 -5.98 8.48
C ALA A 133 1.56 -4.71 8.31
N VAL A 134 1.82 -4.04 9.43
CA VAL A 134 2.75 -2.91 9.49
C VAL A 134 3.90 -3.22 10.45
N PRO A 135 5.10 -2.68 10.18
CA PRO A 135 6.25 -2.84 11.07
C PRO A 135 5.96 -2.33 12.49
N SER A 136 6.36 -3.08 13.51
CA SER A 136 6.39 -2.60 14.90
C SER A 136 7.63 -1.74 15.17
N ASP A 137 7.68 -1.13 16.36
CA ASP A 137 8.90 -0.48 16.85
C ASP A 137 9.99 -1.51 17.19
N THR A 138 9.58 -2.73 17.55
CA THR A 138 10.51 -3.83 17.82
C THR A 138 10.92 -4.54 16.52
N PRO A 139 12.23 -4.74 16.29
CA PRO A 139 12.69 -5.48 15.12
C PRO A 139 12.15 -6.91 15.18
N SER A 140 11.70 -7.45 14.04
CA SER A 140 11.09 -8.79 13.89
C SER A 140 9.62 -8.95 14.31
N HIS A 141 8.96 -7.89 14.82
CA HIS A 141 7.53 -7.93 15.10
C HIS A 141 6.75 -7.04 14.13
N VAL A 142 5.52 -7.45 13.88
CA VAL A 142 4.60 -6.74 12.99
C VAL A 142 3.21 -6.70 13.62
N HIS A 143 2.48 -5.62 13.38
CA HIS A 143 1.10 -5.49 13.81
C HIS A 143 0.19 -5.98 12.68
N PRO A 144 -0.59 -7.06 12.88
CA PRO A 144 -1.59 -7.45 11.91
C PRO A 144 -2.68 -6.38 11.79
N LEU A 145 -3.13 -6.15 10.57
CA LEU A 145 -4.19 -5.23 10.23
C LEU A 145 -5.33 -5.97 9.52
N THR A 146 -6.56 -5.62 9.86
CA THR A 146 -7.71 -5.93 9.01
C THR A 146 -7.63 -5.12 7.71
N LEU A 147 -8.42 -5.47 6.69
CA LEU A 147 -8.48 -4.68 5.46
C LEU A 147 -8.91 -3.24 5.72
N SER A 148 -9.92 -3.05 6.58
CA SER A 148 -10.40 -1.73 6.98
C SER A 148 -9.32 -0.94 7.71
N GLN A 149 -8.57 -1.56 8.62
CA GLN A 149 -7.44 -0.92 9.29
C GLN A 149 -6.30 -0.58 8.31
N ALA A 150 -5.97 -1.46 7.37
CA ALA A 150 -4.95 -1.21 6.36
C ALA A 150 -5.32 -0.02 5.47
N LEU A 151 -6.58 0.05 5.00
CA LEU A 151 -7.09 1.20 4.28
C LEU A 151 -7.02 2.48 5.11
N LEU A 152 -7.49 2.45 6.36
CA LEU A 152 -7.42 3.60 7.26
C LEU A 152 -5.98 4.04 7.56
N GLN A 153 -5.03 3.11 7.64
CA GLN A 153 -3.62 3.39 7.88
C GLN A 153 -3.00 4.17 6.72
N THR A 154 -3.32 3.80 5.47
CA THR A 154 -2.90 4.59 4.29
C THR A 154 -3.55 5.97 4.24
N CYS A 155 -4.62 6.14 5.01
CA CYS A 155 -5.50 7.29 5.06
C CYS A 155 -5.37 8.12 6.36
N THR A 156 -4.42 7.84 7.22
CA THR A 156 -4.27 8.61 8.46
C THR A 156 -2.80 8.92 8.69
N THR A 157 -2.54 9.88 9.57
CA THR A 157 -1.16 10.12 10.04
C THR A 157 -0.63 8.79 10.59
N PRO A 158 0.61 8.40 10.27
CA PRO A 158 1.13 7.09 10.62
C PRO A 158 1.11 6.87 12.14
N SER A 159 0.12 6.10 12.58
CA SER A 159 -0.10 5.73 13.98
C SER A 159 0.36 4.30 14.22
N ILE A 160 0.82 4.02 15.43
CA ILE A 160 1.06 2.65 15.86
C ILE A 160 -0.32 2.00 16.06
N PRO A 161 -0.59 0.82 15.46
CA PRO A 161 -1.85 0.13 15.69
C PRO A 161 -1.98 -0.29 17.15
N LYS A 162 -3.22 -0.29 17.66
CA LYS A 162 -3.51 -0.75 19.03
C LYS A 162 -3.40 -2.26 19.21
N SER A 163 -3.34 -3.03 18.11
CA SER A 163 -3.24 -4.48 18.17
C SER A 163 -1.88 -4.91 18.75
N PRO A 164 -1.82 -6.00 19.54
CA PRO A 164 -0.56 -6.47 20.08
C PRO A 164 0.39 -6.87 18.94
N PRO A 165 1.70 -6.55 19.04
CA PRO A 165 2.67 -6.98 18.05
C PRO A 165 2.74 -8.51 18.01
N GLN A 166 2.81 -9.07 16.81
CA GLN A 166 2.90 -10.51 16.58
C GLN A 166 4.17 -10.85 15.77
N THR A 167 4.70 -12.05 15.98
CA THR A 167 5.81 -12.55 15.18
C THR A 167 5.31 -13.02 13.81
N LEU A 168 6.14 -12.91 12.77
CA LEU A 168 5.82 -13.43 11.43
C LEU A 168 5.36 -14.90 11.46
N LYS A 169 6.02 -15.74 12.26
CA LYS A 169 5.64 -17.16 12.44
C LYS A 169 4.19 -17.34 12.91
N GLN A 170 3.69 -16.45 13.78
CA GLN A 170 2.31 -16.51 14.26
C GLN A 170 1.32 -16.09 13.17
N LEU A 171 1.67 -15.07 12.38
CA LEU A 171 0.82 -14.60 11.29
C LEU A 171 0.73 -15.57 10.12
N LEU A 172 1.81 -16.28 9.80
CA LEU A 172 1.83 -17.27 8.72
C LEU A 172 0.89 -18.45 8.99
N ARG A 173 0.50 -18.70 10.24
CA ARG A 173 -0.52 -19.70 10.61
C ARG A 173 -1.94 -19.30 10.18
N ARG A 174 -2.17 -18.06 9.75
CA ARG A 174 -3.50 -17.56 9.32
C ARG A 174 -3.88 -17.94 7.88
N ASN A 175 -3.18 -18.91 7.28
CA ASN A 175 -3.52 -19.53 6.00
C ASN A 175 -3.59 -18.58 4.80
N GLY A 176 -2.68 -17.62 4.67
CA GLY A 176 -2.60 -16.76 3.48
C GLY A 176 -1.31 -15.94 3.46
N PRO A 177 -0.91 -15.41 2.28
CA PRO A 177 0.29 -14.61 2.18
C PRO A 177 0.21 -13.37 3.08
N ILE A 178 1.34 -12.90 3.57
CA ILE A 178 1.42 -11.69 4.40
C ILE A 178 1.89 -10.54 3.54
N SER A 179 1.19 -9.42 3.54
CA SER A 179 1.64 -8.19 2.88
C SER A 179 2.03 -7.16 3.92
N ILE A 180 3.32 -6.84 3.98
CA ILE A 180 3.90 -5.86 4.88
C ILE A 180 4.05 -4.54 4.13
N LEU A 181 3.40 -3.49 4.64
CA LEU A 181 3.58 -2.12 4.17
C LEU A 181 4.89 -1.58 4.77
N ALA A 182 6.01 -1.92 4.15
CA ALA A 182 7.35 -1.76 4.74
C ALA A 182 7.76 -0.30 4.99
N GLU A 183 7.16 0.64 4.25
CA GLU A 183 7.34 2.09 4.42
C GLU A 183 6.64 2.64 5.68
N GLY A 184 5.59 1.97 6.18
CA GLY A 184 4.81 2.40 7.34
C GLY A 184 3.93 3.65 7.13
N CYS A 185 4.04 4.34 5.99
CA CYS A 185 3.22 5.50 5.61
C CYS A 185 3.05 5.57 4.09
N SER A 186 2.03 6.31 3.63
CA SER A 186 1.77 6.57 2.22
C SER A 186 2.62 7.71 1.68
N THR A 187 3.27 7.51 0.52
CA THR A 187 4.04 8.54 -0.19
C THR A 187 3.29 9.08 -1.42
N ASN A 188 3.87 10.10 -2.07
CA ASN A 188 3.40 10.64 -3.34
C ASN A 188 3.65 9.76 -4.57
N GLY A 189 4.21 8.57 -4.38
CA GLY A 189 4.56 7.65 -5.48
C GLY A 189 5.70 8.16 -6.36
N LYS A 190 6.49 9.15 -5.91
CA LYS A 190 7.71 9.60 -6.60
C LYS A 190 8.98 8.91 -6.10
N GLY A 191 8.90 8.20 -4.98
CA GLY A 191 10.00 7.45 -4.38
C GLY A 191 9.50 6.52 -3.28
N VAL A 192 10.33 5.55 -2.90
CA VAL A 192 10.03 4.59 -1.81
C VAL A 192 10.81 4.99 -0.57
N LEU A 193 10.13 5.21 0.55
CA LEU A 193 10.75 5.53 1.84
C LEU A 193 11.63 4.40 2.33
N ARG A 194 12.53 4.75 3.26
CA ARG A 194 13.37 3.77 3.95
C ARG A 194 12.49 2.78 4.71
N PHE A 195 12.73 1.49 4.48
CA PHE A 195 11.99 0.46 5.17
C PHE A 195 12.33 0.43 6.65
N ARG A 196 11.29 0.43 7.48
CA ARG A 196 11.43 0.26 8.93
C ARG A 196 11.64 -1.21 9.30
N PHE A 197 11.12 -2.10 8.48
CA PHE A 197 11.19 -3.52 8.68
C PHE A 197 12.34 -4.10 7.86
N THR A 198 13.34 -4.63 8.56
CA THR A 198 14.31 -5.56 7.99
C THR A 198 13.93 -6.94 8.53
N PRO A 199 13.50 -7.89 7.68
CA PRO A 199 13.18 -9.22 8.17
C PRO A 199 14.43 -9.86 8.77
N ASN A 200 14.33 -10.33 10.01
CA ASN A 200 15.36 -11.19 10.57
C ASN A 200 15.20 -12.58 9.94
N PRO A 201 16.22 -13.16 9.29
CA PRO A 201 16.16 -14.49 8.69
C PRO A 201 15.61 -15.55 9.67
N GLN A 202 15.99 -15.48 10.94
CA GLN A 202 15.54 -16.43 11.97
C GLN A 202 14.03 -16.36 12.28
N SER A 203 13.41 -15.22 11.96
CA SER A 203 11.98 -14.99 12.16
C SER A 203 11.13 -15.52 11.00
N ILE A 204 11.74 -15.75 9.83
CA ILE A 204 11.11 -16.27 8.63
C ILE A 204 11.24 -17.80 8.63
N PRO A 205 10.15 -18.57 8.47
CA PRO A 205 10.23 -20.02 8.28
C PRO A 205 11.02 -20.41 7.01
N ASP A 206 11.78 -21.50 7.07
CA ASP A 206 12.61 -21.96 5.94
C ASP A 206 11.82 -22.23 4.65
N ASN A 207 10.53 -22.56 4.76
CA ASN A 207 9.64 -22.81 3.63
C ASN A 207 8.95 -21.55 3.07
N SER A 208 9.29 -20.36 3.56
CA SER A 208 8.68 -19.11 3.11
C SER A 208 9.62 -18.26 2.28
N VAL A 209 9.11 -17.78 1.15
CA VAL A 209 9.85 -16.91 0.24
C VAL A 209 9.45 -15.47 0.50
N LEU A 210 10.44 -14.60 0.54
CA LEU A 210 10.26 -13.15 0.63
C LEU A 210 10.16 -12.58 -0.79
N TYR A 211 9.11 -11.80 -1.04
CA TYR A 211 8.88 -11.11 -2.30
C TYR A 211 8.94 -9.59 -2.11
N ALA A 212 9.60 -8.91 -3.03
CA ALA A 212 9.47 -7.47 -3.19
C ALA A 212 8.33 -7.18 -4.16
N ALA A 213 7.41 -6.31 -3.79
CA ALA A 213 6.23 -5.91 -4.57
C ALA A 213 6.27 -4.41 -4.87
N GLY A 214 6.52 -4.05 -6.13
CA GLY A 214 6.45 -2.68 -6.61
C GLY A 214 5.11 -2.40 -7.28
N ILE A 215 4.36 -1.46 -6.71
CA ILE A 215 3.08 -0.99 -7.25
C ILE A 215 3.30 0.39 -7.88
N SER A 216 2.81 0.54 -9.11
CA SER A 216 2.93 1.77 -9.90
C SER A 216 1.64 2.11 -10.63
N TYR A 217 1.41 3.41 -10.82
CA TYR A 217 0.20 3.95 -11.44
C TYR A 217 0.52 4.74 -12.72
N THR A 218 -0.39 4.65 -13.68
CA THR A 218 -0.43 5.51 -14.87
C THR A 218 -1.82 6.15 -14.98
N PRO A 219 -1.94 7.48 -14.86
CA PRO A 219 -0.87 8.46 -14.63
C PRO A 219 -0.24 8.35 -13.23
N ARG A 220 1.02 8.79 -13.09
CA ARG A 220 1.74 8.73 -11.81
C ARG A 220 1.05 9.57 -10.74
N GLY A 221 1.00 9.05 -9.52
CA GLY A 221 0.36 9.72 -8.39
C GLY A 221 -1.17 9.60 -8.37
N ALA A 222 -1.80 8.91 -9.34
CA ALA A 222 -3.24 8.69 -9.33
C ALA A 222 -3.69 8.00 -8.02
N GLY A 223 -4.68 8.59 -7.34
CA GLY A 223 -5.18 8.09 -6.06
C GLY A 223 -4.27 8.35 -4.86
N CYS A 224 -3.16 9.08 -5.04
CA CYS A 224 -2.29 9.46 -3.93
C CYS A 224 -2.96 10.50 -3.02
N ARG A 225 -2.73 10.35 -1.72
CA ARG A 225 -3.41 11.10 -0.66
C ARG A 225 -2.50 12.06 0.12
N THR A 226 -1.29 12.34 -0.35
CA THR A 226 -0.21 12.93 0.48
C THR A 226 -0.58 14.22 1.22
N ILE A 227 -1.59 14.99 0.80
CA ILE A 227 -2.14 16.14 1.56
C ILE A 227 -3.69 16.25 1.54
N GLN A 228 -4.39 15.49 0.70
CA GLN A 228 -5.85 15.64 0.52
C GLN A 228 -6.66 14.77 1.51
N SER A 229 -7.92 15.14 1.75
CA SER A 229 -8.85 14.27 2.48
C SER A 229 -9.06 12.96 1.70
N MET A 230 -9.35 11.86 2.40
CA MET A 230 -9.64 10.56 1.75
C MET A 230 -10.76 10.69 0.72
N SER A 231 -11.81 11.45 1.06
CA SER A 231 -12.92 11.70 0.16
C SER A 231 -12.47 12.42 -1.12
N SER A 232 -11.61 13.44 -1.02
CA SER A 232 -11.07 14.12 -2.21
C SER A 232 -10.24 13.17 -3.08
N ALA A 233 -9.40 12.33 -2.49
CA ALA A 233 -8.59 11.38 -3.24
C ALA A 233 -9.45 10.33 -3.98
N LEU A 234 -10.51 9.83 -3.31
CA LEU A 234 -11.47 8.89 -3.90
C LEU A 234 -12.31 9.56 -4.99
N LEU A 235 -12.85 10.75 -4.75
CA LEU A 235 -13.64 11.50 -5.74
C LEU A 235 -12.80 11.83 -6.97
N HIS A 236 -11.53 12.20 -6.78
CA HIS A 236 -10.59 12.41 -7.88
C HIS A 236 -10.38 11.11 -8.66
N ALA A 237 -10.15 9.97 -8.00
CA ALA A 237 -10.00 8.68 -8.67
C ALA A 237 -11.25 8.29 -9.47
N MET A 238 -12.46 8.48 -8.92
CA MET A 238 -13.73 8.23 -9.60
C MET A 238 -13.93 9.12 -10.84
N GLY A 239 -13.43 10.35 -10.82
CA GLY A 239 -13.53 11.30 -11.92
C GLY A 239 -12.53 11.06 -13.05
N GLU A 240 -11.49 10.26 -12.81
CA GLU A 240 -10.51 9.92 -13.85
C GLU A 240 -11.11 8.98 -14.89
N TRP A 241 -10.74 9.16 -16.16
CA TRP A 241 -11.22 8.27 -17.23
C TRP A 241 -10.75 6.83 -16.99
N ARG A 242 -9.44 6.68 -16.74
CA ARG A 242 -8.77 5.40 -16.53
C ARG A 242 -7.48 5.58 -15.72
N ILE A 243 -7.35 4.79 -14.68
CA ILE A 243 -6.13 4.62 -13.89
C ILE A 243 -5.63 3.20 -14.13
N SER A 244 -4.46 3.05 -14.76
CA SER A 244 -3.82 1.74 -14.88
C SER A 244 -2.92 1.52 -13.66
N ALA A 245 -3.16 0.42 -12.94
CA ALA A 245 -2.31 0.02 -11.82
C ALA A 245 -1.56 -1.26 -12.15
N ARG A 246 -0.25 -1.26 -11.93
CA ARG A 246 0.63 -2.39 -12.20
C ARG A 246 1.31 -2.87 -10.93
N ILE A 247 1.25 -4.18 -10.69
CA ILE A 247 1.95 -4.86 -9.61
C ILE A 247 3.08 -5.68 -10.23
N ARG A 248 4.31 -5.40 -9.82
CA ARG A 248 5.51 -6.12 -10.24
C ARG A 248 6.15 -6.79 -9.03
N LEU A 249 6.59 -8.02 -9.20
CA LEU A 249 7.07 -8.85 -8.10
C LEU A 249 8.38 -9.55 -8.46
N THR A 250 9.26 -9.71 -7.48
CA THR A 250 10.39 -10.63 -7.56
C THR A 250 10.61 -11.31 -6.22
N ALA A 251 11.18 -12.52 -6.23
CA ALA A 251 11.70 -13.12 -5.01
C ALA A 251 13.03 -12.42 -4.64
N VAL A 252 13.24 -12.21 -3.36
CA VAL A 252 14.43 -11.54 -2.79
C VAL A 252 15.01 -12.39 -1.66
N PRO A 253 16.33 -12.33 -1.43
CA PRO A 253 16.98 -13.08 -0.37
C PRO A 253 16.55 -12.53 1.00
N GLN A 254 16.53 -13.40 2.02
CA GLN A 254 16.08 -13.03 3.36
C GLN A 254 17.04 -12.06 4.06
N ASP A 255 18.34 -12.11 3.77
CA ASP A 255 19.40 -11.31 4.40
C ASP A 255 19.49 -9.83 3.96
N GLY A 256 18.55 -9.34 3.15
CA GLY A 256 18.79 -8.20 2.27
C GLY A 256 18.64 -6.79 2.88
N ALA A 257 19.75 -6.04 2.96
CA ALA A 257 19.73 -4.58 3.05
C ALA A 257 19.17 -3.88 1.78
N GLU A 258 18.93 -4.63 0.70
CA GLU A 258 18.51 -4.14 -0.61
C GLU A 258 17.00 -4.29 -0.89
N HIS A 259 16.18 -4.74 0.07
CA HIS A 259 14.73 -4.93 -0.15
C HIS A 259 14.06 -3.64 -0.64
N GLN A 260 14.43 -2.50 -0.05
CA GLN A 260 13.92 -1.19 -0.47
C GLN A 260 14.29 -0.88 -1.92
N ALA A 261 15.55 -1.09 -2.31
CA ALA A 261 16.02 -0.82 -3.67
C ALA A 261 15.30 -1.71 -4.70
N CYS A 262 15.02 -2.96 -4.33
CA CYS A 262 14.27 -3.90 -5.16
C CYS A 262 12.82 -3.44 -5.38
N VAL A 263 12.10 -3.09 -4.31
CA VAL A 263 10.73 -2.56 -4.40
C VAL A 263 10.69 -1.25 -5.20
N ALA A 264 11.64 -0.36 -4.98
CA ALA A 264 11.76 0.91 -5.70
C ALA A 264 11.97 0.68 -7.21
N THR A 265 12.87 -0.24 -7.57
CA THR A 265 13.14 -0.63 -8.97
C THR A 265 11.89 -1.19 -9.66
N LEU A 266 11.15 -2.09 -8.98
CA LEU A 266 9.92 -2.67 -9.52
C LEU A 266 8.82 -1.60 -9.71
N ALA A 267 8.69 -0.67 -8.75
CA ALA A 267 7.77 0.45 -8.84
C ALA A 267 8.22 1.54 -9.85
N GLY A 268 9.46 1.46 -10.36
CA GLY A 268 10.01 2.42 -11.33
C GLY A 268 10.31 3.80 -10.74
N VAL A 269 10.69 3.84 -9.46
CA VAL A 269 10.98 5.06 -8.69
C VAL A 269 12.27 4.89 -7.87
N PRO A 270 12.96 5.97 -7.47
CA PRO A 270 14.17 5.85 -6.66
C PRO A 270 13.86 5.48 -5.20
N PRO A 271 14.76 4.74 -4.52
CA PRO A 271 14.73 4.60 -3.08
C PRO A 271 15.16 5.93 -2.42
N LEU A 272 14.47 6.33 -1.37
CA LEU A 272 14.74 7.56 -0.61
C LEU A 272 15.47 7.23 0.68
N LYS A 273 16.32 8.15 1.16
CA LYS A 273 16.99 8.04 2.46
C LYS A 273 16.11 8.57 3.61
N ILE A 274 14.94 9.09 3.28
CA ILE A 274 13.93 9.59 4.22
C ILE A 274 13.22 8.43 4.92
N ASP A 275 12.97 8.61 6.20
CA ASP A 275 12.26 7.67 7.07
C ASP A 275 10.82 8.10 7.39
N LEU A 276 10.14 7.24 8.16
CA LEU A 276 8.79 7.47 8.64
C LEU A 276 8.68 8.69 9.57
N GLU A 277 9.71 8.95 10.38
CA GLU A 277 9.70 10.08 11.33
C GLU A 277 9.61 11.42 10.61
N SER A 278 10.30 11.54 9.49
CA SER A 278 10.21 12.70 8.61
C SER A 278 8.77 12.95 8.13
N GLY A 279 8.02 11.88 7.84
CA GLY A 279 6.59 11.95 7.52
C GLY A 279 5.72 12.39 8.70
N ARG A 280 6.02 11.94 9.92
CA ARG A 280 5.33 12.39 11.15
C ARG A 280 5.57 13.87 11.42
N ARG A 281 6.83 14.33 11.32
CA ARG A 281 7.21 15.73 11.48
C ARG A 281 6.51 16.61 10.45
N PHE A 282 6.44 16.17 9.20
CA PHE A 282 5.69 16.86 8.15
C PHE A 282 4.20 16.99 8.48
N ALA A 283 3.56 15.91 8.91
CA ALA A 283 2.14 15.90 9.24
C ALA A 283 1.79 16.79 10.44
N GLN A 284 2.62 16.80 11.47
CA GLN A 284 2.44 17.67 12.65
C GLN A 284 2.55 19.14 12.24
N HIS A 285 3.64 19.49 11.56
CA HIS A 285 3.86 20.85 11.07
C HIS A 285 2.76 21.34 10.10
N TRP A 286 2.20 20.44 9.29
CA TRP A 286 1.04 20.76 8.44
C TRP A 286 -0.20 21.12 9.25
N LYS A 287 -0.51 20.34 10.31
CA LYS A 287 -1.64 20.63 11.22
C LYS A 287 -1.47 21.98 11.89
N ASP A 288 -0.28 22.26 12.42
CA ASP A 288 0.04 23.53 13.10
C ASP A 288 -0.14 24.73 12.15
N THR A 289 0.26 24.57 10.88
CA THR A 289 0.10 25.63 9.87
C THR A 289 -1.37 25.84 9.48
N ALA A 290 -2.18 24.77 9.46
CA ALA A 290 -3.60 24.87 9.16
C ALA A 290 -4.39 25.56 10.28
N SER A 291 -4.03 25.31 11.55
CA SER A 291 -4.65 25.97 12.70
C SER A 291 -4.31 27.46 12.84
N CYS A 292 -3.19 27.92 12.29
CA CYS A 292 -2.85 29.36 12.29
C CYS A 292 -3.57 30.17 11.20
N LYS A 293 -4.32 29.52 10.29
CA LYS A 293 -5.06 30.18 9.21
C LYS A 293 -6.57 30.23 9.44
N SER A 294 -7.06 29.62 10.52
CA SER A 294 -8.44 29.70 11.00
C SER A 294 -8.55 30.71 12.13
#